data_AF-A0A401SXM2-F1
#
_entry.id   AF-A0A401SXM2-F1
#
_cell.length_a   1.000
_cell.length_b   1.000
_cell.length_c   1.000
_cell.angle_alpha   90.00
_cell.angle_beta   90.00
_cell.angle_gamma   90.00
#
_symmetry.space_group_name_H-M   'P 1'
#
loop_
_entity.id
_entity.type
_entity.pdbx_description
1 polymer ?
#
loop_
_entity_poly.entity_id
_entity_poly.type
_entity_poly.pdbx_seq_one_letter_code
_entity_poly.pdbx_strand_id
1 'polypeptide(L)'
;MPLYAHGARLHCFFTMYPIPFIILCCFFIAEDTYERTLTVDGEDTTLIVMDTWGTEDDKPWVQDYCMQVGNAYIIVYSITDRSSFESASELRIQLRRMRQAENIPIILVGNKSDLVRCREVSVEEGRACAVVFDCKFIETSAALHHNVTELFEGIVRQIRLRKDSKETNERRMANHQRRESITKRARRFLDKFVAKNNKKMALRARSKSCHDLSVL
;
A
#
# COMPACT_ATOMS: atom_id res chain seq x y z
N MET A 1 42.94 7.20 -3.10
CA MET A 1 42.73 6.86 -4.53
C MET A 1 43.28 5.45 -4.73
N PRO A 2 42.52 4.44 -5.17
CA PRO A 2 41.16 4.45 -5.75
C PRO A 2 40.09 3.96 -4.74
N LEU A 3 38.83 4.43 -4.69
CA LEU A 3 37.74 4.45 -5.69
C LEU A 3 37.06 3.08 -5.94
N TYR A 4 36.56 2.42 -4.88
CA TYR A 4 35.56 1.34 -4.98
C TYR A 4 34.80 1.21 -3.66
N ALA A 5 33.50 1.55 -3.66
CA ALA A 5 32.43 0.88 -2.87
C ALA A 5 31.14 1.73 -2.84
N HIS A 6 30.71 2.27 -3.98
CA HIS A 6 29.43 2.99 -4.09
C HIS A 6 28.22 2.06 -4.29
N GLY A 7 28.30 0.79 -3.86
CA GLY A 7 27.28 -0.23 -4.16
C GLY A 7 27.07 -1.31 -3.10
N ALA A 8 27.52 -1.09 -1.85
CA ALA A 8 27.63 -2.16 -0.87
C ALA A 8 26.80 -1.97 0.42
N ARG A 9 25.79 -1.08 0.45
CA ARG A 9 25.02 -0.89 1.69
C ARG A 9 23.87 -1.87 1.89
N LEU A 10 23.19 -2.37 0.85
CA LEU A 10 22.26 -3.50 1.01
C LEU A 10 22.97 -4.85 1.02
N HIS A 11 24.10 -5.00 0.33
CA HIS A 11 24.78 -6.30 0.23
C HIS A 11 25.57 -6.68 1.50
N CYS A 12 26.11 -5.71 2.25
CA CYS A 12 26.86 -5.97 3.49
C CYS A 12 26.03 -5.84 4.78
N PHE A 13 24.88 -5.17 4.82
CA PHE A 13 24.10 -5.04 6.07
C PHE A 13 23.23 -6.26 6.38
N PHE A 14 22.83 -7.00 5.35
CA PHE A 14 22.03 -8.21 5.50
C PHE A 14 22.78 -9.39 6.15
N THR A 15 24.10 -9.35 6.18
CA THR A 15 24.97 -10.44 6.65
C THR A 15 25.47 -10.28 8.09
N MET A 16 25.36 -9.10 8.71
CA MET A 16 26.12 -8.81 9.95
C MET A 16 25.32 -8.72 11.26
N TYR A 17 24.00 -8.47 11.27
CA TYR A 17 23.24 -8.31 12.54
C TYR A 17 21.83 -8.95 12.54
N PRO A 18 21.31 -9.44 13.68
CA PRO A 18 20.01 -10.11 13.80
C PRO A 18 18.89 -9.19 14.26
N ILE A 19 18.27 -8.40 13.37
CA ILE A 19 17.21 -7.46 13.81
C ILE A 19 16.22 -7.10 12.65
N PRO A 20 15.00 -6.59 12.95
CA PRO A 20 13.89 -6.38 12.03
C PRO A 20 14.09 -5.12 11.16
N PHE A 21 14.16 -5.25 9.84
CA PHE A 21 14.30 -4.12 8.90
C PHE A 21 12.96 -3.56 8.41
N ILE A 22 12.92 -2.28 8.04
CA ILE A 22 11.80 -1.66 7.33
C ILE A 22 12.33 -1.19 5.98
N ILE A 23 11.82 -1.71 4.85
CA ILE A 23 12.14 -1.18 3.52
C ILE A 23 11.02 -0.24 3.12
N LEU A 24 11.35 1.03 2.98
CA LEU A 24 10.42 2.07 2.57
C LEU A 24 10.71 2.49 1.12
N CYS A 25 9.67 2.58 0.28
CA CYS A 25 9.78 3.28 -1.01
C CYS A 25 9.30 4.72 -0.91
N CYS A 26 10.22 5.70 -0.85
CA CYS A 26 9.90 7.13 -0.91
C CYS A 26 10.65 7.85 -2.03
N PHE A 27 9.97 8.77 -2.71
CA PHE A 27 10.49 9.62 -3.78
C PHE A 27 10.90 11.00 -3.24
N PHE A 28 12.06 11.13 -2.58
CA PHE A 28 12.95 12.31 -2.56
C PHE A 28 14.21 12.05 -1.72
N ILE A 29 15.31 12.73 -2.06
CA ILE A 29 16.69 12.45 -1.67
C ILE A 29 16.92 12.61 -0.15
N ALA A 30 17.31 11.51 0.51
CA ALA A 30 17.97 11.51 1.82
C ALA A 30 19.25 10.66 1.74
N GLU A 31 20.22 10.98 2.60
CA GLU A 31 21.61 10.48 2.59
C GLU A 31 21.73 8.93 2.73
N ASP A 32 20.68 8.26 3.20
CA ASP A 32 20.59 6.79 3.38
C ASP A 32 19.50 6.17 2.49
N THR A 33 19.45 6.61 1.23
CA THR A 33 18.61 6.00 0.18
C THR A 33 19.46 5.22 -0.82
N TYR A 34 18.93 4.08 -1.27
CA TYR A 34 19.53 3.26 -2.32
C TYR A 34 18.57 3.12 -3.49
N GLU A 35 19.08 3.32 -4.70
CA GLU A 35 18.32 3.14 -5.92
C GLU A 35 18.57 1.76 -6.53
N ARG A 36 17.50 1.05 -6.90
CA ARG A 36 17.58 -0.25 -7.58
C ARG A 36 16.67 -0.27 -8.79
N THR A 37 17.25 -0.48 -9.96
CA THR A 37 16.49 -0.73 -11.19
C THR A 37 16.28 -2.23 -11.37
N LEU A 38 15.03 -2.62 -11.66
CA LEU A 38 14.58 -4.00 -11.82
C LEU A 38 13.69 -4.08 -13.06
N THR A 39 13.85 -5.11 -13.87
CA THR A 39 12.90 -5.44 -14.95
C THR A 39 11.86 -6.41 -14.40
N VAL A 40 10.62 -5.94 -14.21
CA VAL A 40 9.52 -6.75 -13.68
C VAL A 40 8.43 -6.87 -14.73
N ASP A 41 8.13 -8.10 -15.13
CA ASP A 41 7.11 -8.43 -16.13
C ASP A 41 7.32 -7.70 -17.47
N GLY A 42 8.60 -7.53 -17.87
CA GLY A 42 9.01 -6.85 -19.11
C GLY A 42 9.11 -5.32 -19.03
N GLU A 43 8.81 -4.73 -17.87
CA GLU A 43 8.88 -3.29 -17.65
C GLU A 43 9.95 -2.94 -16.61
N ASP A 44 10.87 -2.05 -16.98
CA ASP A 44 11.87 -1.52 -16.08
C ASP A 44 11.23 -0.62 -15.02
N THR A 45 11.65 -0.80 -13.78
CA THR A 45 11.18 0.00 -12.64
C THR A 45 12.33 0.28 -11.70
N THR A 46 12.50 1.56 -11.43
CA THR A 46 13.42 2.07 -10.42
C THR A 46 12.71 2.14 -9.07
N LEU A 47 13.26 1.43 -8.09
CA LEU A 47 12.88 1.54 -6.69
C LEU A 47 13.87 2.44 -5.97
N ILE A 48 13.37 3.42 -5.22
CA ILE A 48 14.15 4.15 -4.23
C ILE A 48 13.83 3.51 -2.89
N VAL A 49 14.84 2.92 -2.26
CA VAL A 49 14.75 2.22 -0.98
C VAL A 49 15.34 3.12 0.09
N MET A 50 14.58 3.38 1.14
CA MET A 50 15.03 4.10 2.33
C MET A 50 15.09 3.12 3.50
N ASP A 51 16.24 3.05 4.15
CA ASP A 51 16.46 2.28 5.37
C ASP A 51 16.27 3.21 6.57
N THR A 52 15.48 2.77 7.55
CA THR A 52 15.17 3.55 8.76
C THR A 52 15.73 2.89 10.02
N TRP A 53 16.52 1.81 9.88
CA TRP A 53 17.12 1.13 11.03
C TRP A 53 18.23 1.98 11.66
N GLY A 54 18.25 2.07 13.01
CA GLY A 54 19.28 2.79 13.75
C GLY A 54 19.24 4.31 13.65
N THR A 55 18.27 4.88 12.94
CA THR A 55 18.04 6.34 12.90
C THR A 55 17.13 6.84 14.03
N GLU A 56 16.63 5.96 14.89
CA GLU A 56 15.69 6.29 15.97
C GLU A 56 16.31 7.17 17.06
N ASP A 57 17.59 6.93 17.38
CA ASP A 57 18.31 7.72 18.39
C ASP A 57 18.82 9.06 17.84
N ASP A 58 19.21 9.11 16.56
CA ASP A 58 19.85 10.28 15.95
C ASP A 58 18.87 11.18 15.16
N LYS A 59 17.85 10.59 14.53
CA LYS A 59 16.94 11.25 13.57
C LYS A 59 15.53 10.65 13.57
N PRO A 60 14.78 10.72 14.69
CA PRO A 60 13.44 10.12 14.80
C PRO A 60 12.42 10.65 13.76
N TRP A 61 12.61 11.88 13.27
CA TRP A 61 11.78 12.46 12.22
C TRP A 61 11.87 11.72 10.87
N VAL A 62 12.97 10.99 10.60
CA VAL A 62 13.13 10.21 9.37
C VAL A 62 12.08 9.10 9.36
N GLN A 63 11.95 8.35 10.45
CA GLN A 63 10.97 7.28 10.55
C GLN A 63 9.53 7.79 10.39
N ASP A 64 9.18 8.88 11.07
CA ASP A 64 7.85 9.49 10.94
C ASP A 64 7.55 9.95 9.51
N TYR A 65 8.50 10.63 8.88
CA TYR A 65 8.39 11.06 7.49
C TYR A 65 8.16 9.85 6.59
N CYS A 66 9.00 8.82 6.73
CA CYS A 66 8.92 7.58 5.96
C CYS A 66 7.54 6.93 6.06
N MET A 67 7.03 6.80 7.28
CA MET A 67 5.72 6.23 7.54
C MET A 67 4.56 7.04 6.95
N GLN A 68 4.76 8.32 6.61
CA GLN A 68 3.76 9.17 5.96
C GLN A 68 3.79 9.12 4.43
N VAL A 69 4.97 8.99 3.81
CA VAL A 69 5.13 9.21 2.35
C VAL A 69 5.36 7.94 1.52
N GLY A 70 5.63 6.80 2.16
CA GLY A 70 5.95 5.55 1.45
C GLY A 70 4.89 5.09 0.46
N ASN A 71 5.28 4.68 -0.75
CA ASN A 71 4.35 4.06 -1.71
C ASN A 71 4.13 2.56 -1.43
N ALA A 72 5.00 1.97 -0.63
CA ALA A 72 4.97 0.59 -0.20
C ALA A 72 5.83 0.42 1.05
N TYR A 73 5.54 -0.62 1.84
CA TYR A 73 6.31 -0.95 3.03
C TYR A 73 6.68 -2.43 3.02
N ILE A 74 7.93 -2.72 3.37
CA ILE A 74 8.38 -4.05 3.70
C ILE A 74 8.74 -4.02 5.18
N ILE A 75 8.08 -4.87 5.97
CA ILE A 75 8.34 -5.00 7.39
C ILE A 75 9.03 -6.34 7.57
N VAL A 76 10.28 -6.32 8.00
CA VAL A 76 11.15 -7.48 8.11
C VAL A 76 11.33 -7.80 9.58
N TYR A 77 11.37 -9.07 9.93
CA TYR A 77 11.80 -9.57 11.23
C TYR A 77 12.80 -10.71 11.04
N SER A 78 13.51 -11.10 12.09
CA SER A 78 14.38 -12.30 12.04
C SER A 78 13.61 -13.51 12.54
N ILE A 79 13.60 -14.62 11.80
CA ILE A 79 12.93 -15.84 12.27
C ILE A 79 13.57 -16.44 13.53
N THR A 80 14.78 -15.99 13.87
CA THR A 80 15.56 -16.42 15.04
C THR A 80 15.46 -15.45 16.21
N ASP A 81 14.56 -14.46 16.16
CA ASP A 81 14.38 -13.48 17.24
C ASP A 81 12.91 -13.14 17.37
N ARG A 82 12.27 -13.72 18.38
CA ARG A 82 10.86 -13.49 18.72
C ARG A 82 10.54 -12.02 18.95
N SER A 83 11.44 -11.27 19.59
CA SER A 83 11.21 -9.86 19.90
C SER A 83 11.09 -9.02 18.63
N SER A 84 11.92 -9.33 17.61
CA SER A 84 11.84 -8.66 16.31
C SER A 84 10.50 -8.87 15.60
N PHE A 85 9.86 -10.03 15.79
CA PHE A 85 8.55 -10.34 15.21
C PHE A 85 7.42 -9.59 15.91
N GLU A 86 7.52 -9.42 17.23
CA GLU A 86 6.58 -8.62 18.02
C GLU A 86 6.68 -7.13 17.62
N SER A 87 7.89 -6.59 17.52
CA SER A 87 8.11 -5.20 17.05
C SER A 87 7.60 -4.99 15.61
N ALA A 88 7.81 -5.95 14.71
CA ALA A 88 7.26 -5.90 13.34
C ALA A 88 5.71 -5.82 13.34
N SER A 89 5.07 -6.55 14.25
CA SER A 89 3.61 -6.54 14.40
C SER A 89 3.11 -5.21 14.95
N GLU A 90 3.80 -4.63 15.94
CA GLU A 90 3.49 -3.31 16.49
C GLU A 90 3.64 -2.20 15.44
N LEU A 91 4.73 -2.22 14.67
CA LEU A 91 4.96 -1.28 13.58
C LEU A 91 3.84 -1.35 12.54
N ARG A 92 3.39 -2.55 12.18
CA ARG A 92 2.27 -2.73 11.25
C ARG A 92 0.98 -2.08 11.79
N ILE A 93 0.72 -2.18 13.09
CA ILE A 93 -0.41 -1.54 13.76
C ILE A 93 -0.27 -0.01 13.70
N GLN A 94 0.91 0.53 14.02
CA GLN A 94 1.18 1.96 13.96
C GLN A 94 0.97 2.53 12.54
N LEU A 95 1.51 1.85 11.54
CA LEU A 95 1.34 2.23 10.13
C LEU A 95 -0.13 2.22 9.71
N ARG A 96 -0.91 1.23 10.17
CA ARG A 96 -2.36 1.17 9.92
C ARG A 96 -3.09 2.39 10.49
N ARG A 97 -2.70 2.82 11.69
CA ARG A 97 -3.31 3.97 12.38
C ARG A 97 -3.01 5.26 11.63
N MET A 98 -1.78 5.43 11.16
CA MET A 98 -1.38 6.66 10.46
C MET A 98 -1.96 6.75 9.04
N ARG A 99 -2.06 5.64 8.31
CA ARG A 99 -2.46 5.63 6.89
C ARG A 99 -3.72 4.81 6.62
N GLN A 100 -4.72 4.96 7.49
CA GLN A 100 -5.94 4.15 7.47
C GLN A 100 -6.76 4.28 6.17
N ALA A 101 -6.73 5.43 5.51
CA ALA A 101 -7.50 5.70 4.29
C ALA A 101 -6.84 5.17 3.02
N GLU A 102 -5.65 4.59 3.12
CA GLU A 102 -4.81 4.29 1.97
C GLU A 102 -4.58 2.79 1.83
N ASN A 103 -4.89 2.27 0.64
CA ASN A 103 -4.58 0.89 0.29
C ASN A 103 -3.11 0.81 -0.15
N ILE A 104 -2.18 0.83 0.79
CA ILE A 104 -0.75 0.76 0.53
C ILE A 104 -0.28 -0.70 0.60
N PRO A 105 0.53 -1.18 -0.36
CA PRO A 105 1.08 -2.52 -0.29
C PRO A 105 2.04 -2.68 0.88
N ILE A 106 1.82 -3.73 1.68
CA ILE A 106 2.70 -4.12 2.78
C ILE A 106 3.09 -5.59 2.62
N ILE A 107 4.39 -5.89 2.75
CA ILE A 107 4.92 -7.25 2.79
C ILE A 107 5.61 -7.46 4.13
N LEU A 108 5.17 -8.45 4.89
CA LEU A 108 5.83 -8.95 6.08
C LEU A 108 6.90 -9.98 5.66
N VAL A 109 8.12 -9.88 6.18
CA VAL A 109 9.26 -10.68 5.75
C VAL A 109 9.94 -11.36 6.93
N GLY A 110 9.96 -12.69 6.94
CA GLY A 110 10.78 -13.47 7.86
C GLY A 110 12.19 -13.66 7.27
N ASN A 111 13.16 -12.86 7.71
CA ASN A 111 14.55 -12.98 7.27
C ASN A 111 15.30 -14.04 8.08
N LYS A 112 16.45 -14.47 7.56
CA LYS A 112 17.32 -15.53 8.11
C LYS A 112 16.73 -16.94 8.04
N SER A 113 15.94 -17.21 7.00
CA SER A 113 15.35 -18.54 6.75
C SER A 113 16.37 -19.68 6.68
N ASP A 114 17.65 -19.36 6.44
CA ASP A 114 18.78 -20.30 6.49
C ASP A 114 19.11 -20.83 7.89
N LEU A 115 18.77 -20.09 8.95
CA LEU A 115 19.08 -20.44 10.34
C LEU A 115 17.99 -21.33 10.97
N VAL A 116 17.61 -22.40 10.29
CA VAL A 116 16.49 -23.29 10.66
C VAL A 116 16.59 -23.82 12.10
N ARG A 117 17.81 -24.14 12.56
CA ARG A 117 18.05 -24.68 13.92
C ARG A 117 17.86 -23.65 15.04
N CYS A 118 17.92 -22.37 14.71
CA CYS A 118 17.74 -21.26 15.66
C CYS A 118 16.37 -20.61 15.51
N ARG A 119 15.43 -21.25 14.81
CA ARG A 119 14.11 -20.67 14.52
C ARG A 119 13.29 -20.57 15.82
N GLU A 120 12.86 -19.34 16.11
CA GLU A 120 11.95 -19.01 17.22
C GLU A 120 10.53 -18.70 16.72
N VAL A 121 10.39 -18.30 15.45
CA VAL A 121 9.10 -17.97 14.81
C VAL A 121 8.83 -18.93 13.65
N SER A 122 7.72 -19.66 13.73
CA SER A 122 7.32 -20.61 12.68
C SER A 122 6.85 -19.90 11.40
N VAL A 123 6.92 -20.61 10.27
CA VAL A 123 6.43 -20.10 8.99
C VAL A 123 4.92 -19.85 9.06
N GLU A 124 4.20 -20.74 9.74
CA GLU A 124 2.76 -20.71 9.95
C GLU A 124 2.35 -19.48 10.76
N GLU A 125 3.12 -19.14 11.80
CA GLU A 125 2.88 -17.97 12.63
C GLU A 125 3.10 -16.66 11.85
N GLY A 126 4.21 -16.55 11.12
CA GLY A 126 4.46 -15.40 10.25
C GLY A 126 3.36 -15.22 9.20
N ARG A 127 2.92 -16.32 8.59
CA ARG A 127 1.81 -16.32 7.62
C ARG A 127 0.48 -15.94 8.24
N ALA A 128 0.15 -16.47 9.41
CA ALA A 128 -1.08 -16.15 10.13
C ALA A 128 -1.12 -14.67 10.53
N CYS A 129 0.00 -14.13 11.02
CA CYS A 129 0.17 -12.71 11.33
C CYS A 129 -0.07 -11.84 10.09
N ALA A 130 0.52 -12.20 8.95
CA ALA A 130 0.30 -11.46 7.70
C ALA A 130 -1.18 -11.49 7.25
N VAL A 131 -1.89 -12.62 7.43
CA VAL A 131 -3.33 -12.69 7.14
C VAL A 131 -4.13 -11.76 8.05
N VAL A 132 -3.86 -11.77 9.37
CA VAL A 132 -4.52 -10.90 10.35
C VAL A 132 -4.32 -9.42 10.00
N PHE A 133 -3.13 -9.07 9.53
CA PHE A 133 -2.77 -7.69 9.18
C PHE A 133 -3.03 -7.31 7.72
N ASP A 134 -3.63 -8.18 6.90
CA ASP A 134 -3.84 -7.96 5.46
C ASP A 134 -2.55 -7.56 4.71
N CYS A 135 -1.48 -8.30 4.98
CA CYS A 135 -0.17 -8.16 4.36
C CYS A 135 0.13 -9.37 3.45
N LYS A 136 1.06 -9.20 2.52
CA LYS A 136 1.74 -10.37 1.91
C LYS A 136 2.82 -10.88 2.85
N PHE A 137 3.22 -12.13 2.67
CA PHE A 137 4.27 -12.77 3.49
C PHE A 137 5.28 -13.50 2.59
N ILE A 138 6.55 -13.40 2.93
CA ILE A 138 7.64 -14.15 2.31
C ILE A 138 8.75 -14.38 3.35
N GLU A 139 9.43 -15.52 3.29
CA GLU A 139 10.68 -15.72 4.03
C GLU A 139 11.88 -15.54 3.11
N THR A 140 12.91 -14.85 3.59
CA THR A 140 14.14 -14.57 2.85
C THR A 140 15.36 -15.07 3.62
N SER A 141 16.44 -15.33 2.90
CA SER A 141 17.77 -15.41 3.49
C SER A 141 18.64 -14.46 2.73
N ALA A 142 18.96 -13.34 3.36
CA ALA A 142 19.80 -12.38 2.70
C ALA A 142 21.28 -12.80 2.66
N ALA A 143 21.71 -13.63 3.61
CA ALA A 143 23.03 -14.27 3.60
C ALA A 143 23.21 -15.24 2.43
N LEU A 144 22.14 -15.95 2.04
CA LEU A 144 22.15 -16.87 0.90
C LEU A 144 21.55 -16.27 -0.38
N HIS A 145 21.21 -14.98 -0.36
CA HIS A 145 20.46 -14.30 -1.43
C HIS A 145 19.17 -15.03 -1.87
N HIS A 146 18.53 -15.77 -0.96
CA HIS A 146 17.32 -16.52 -1.21
C HIS A 146 16.08 -15.63 -1.05
N ASN A 147 15.18 -15.66 -2.04
CA ASN A 147 13.92 -14.90 -2.09
C ASN A 147 14.06 -13.36 -2.06
N VAL A 148 15.29 -12.83 -2.16
CA VAL A 148 15.53 -11.38 -2.11
C VAL A 148 15.01 -10.71 -3.37
N THR A 149 15.25 -11.30 -4.55
CA THR A 149 14.77 -10.76 -5.82
C THR A 149 13.25 -10.81 -5.87
N GLU A 150 12.67 -11.94 -5.48
CA GLU A 150 11.23 -12.20 -5.43
C GLU A 150 10.50 -11.21 -4.52
N LEU A 151 11.12 -10.82 -3.40
CA LEU A 151 10.62 -9.77 -2.52
C LEU A 151 10.50 -8.42 -3.26
N PHE A 152 11.57 -8.00 -3.94
CA PHE A 152 11.59 -6.72 -4.66
C PHE A 152 10.68 -6.70 -5.89
N GLU A 153 10.63 -7.80 -6.66
CA GLU A 153 9.65 -7.89 -7.74
C GLU A 153 8.22 -7.94 -7.20
N GLY A 154 8.01 -8.65 -6.08
CA GLY A 154 6.73 -8.73 -5.38
C GLY A 154 6.22 -7.35 -4.97
N ILE A 155 7.08 -6.47 -4.43
CA ILE A 155 6.67 -5.12 -4.06
C ILE A 155 6.27 -4.29 -5.30
N VAL A 156 7.03 -4.38 -6.39
CA VAL A 156 6.71 -3.70 -7.66
C VAL A 156 5.34 -4.14 -8.18
N ARG A 157 5.09 -5.46 -8.25
CA ARG A 157 3.79 -6.00 -8.68
C ARG A 157 2.66 -5.50 -7.79
N GLN A 158 2.84 -5.49 -6.47
CA GLN A 158 1.83 -5.01 -5.54
C GLN A 158 1.53 -3.51 -5.66
N ILE A 159 2.54 -2.67 -5.97
CA ILE A 159 2.36 -1.25 -6.26
C ILE A 159 1.56 -1.07 -7.56
N ARG A 160 1.95 -1.75 -8.64
CA ARG A 160 1.28 -1.64 -9.96
C ARG A 160 -0.20 -2.05 -9.86
N LEU A 161 -0.49 -3.19 -9.25
CA LEU A 161 -1.86 -3.70 -9.05
C LEU A 161 -2.78 -2.69 -8.34
N ARG A 162 -2.26 -1.95 -7.37
CA ARG A 162 -3.04 -0.95 -6.61
C ARG A 162 -3.23 0.36 -7.37
N LYS A 163 -2.24 0.78 -8.17
CA LYS A 163 -2.37 1.93 -9.08
C LYS A 163 -3.47 1.69 -10.12
N ASP A 164 -3.43 0.55 -10.79
CA ASP A 164 -4.42 0.20 -11.84
C ASP A 164 -5.84 0.10 -11.27
N SER A 165 -5.97 -0.46 -10.06
CA SER A 165 -7.26 -0.56 -9.36
C SER A 165 -7.85 0.81 -9.04
N LYS A 166 -7.01 1.76 -8.60
CA LYS A 166 -7.43 3.13 -8.30
C LYS A 166 -7.90 3.85 -9.56
N GLU A 167 -7.11 3.82 -10.63
CA GLU A 167 -7.48 4.44 -11.90
C GLU A 167 -8.76 3.84 -12.50
N THR A 168 -8.91 2.52 -12.42
CA THR A 168 -10.11 1.83 -12.93
C THR A 168 -11.36 2.24 -12.15
N ASN A 169 -11.28 2.35 -10.83
CA ASN A 169 -12.39 2.79 -9.99
C ASN A 169 -12.77 4.25 -10.27
N GLU A 170 -11.79 5.15 -10.41
CA GLU A 170 -12.03 6.55 -10.75
C GLU A 170 -12.73 6.69 -12.11
N ARG A 171 -12.26 5.95 -13.13
CA ARG A 171 -12.89 5.91 -14.46
C ARG A 171 -14.33 5.37 -14.39
N ARG A 172 -14.59 4.32 -13.60
CA ARG A 172 -15.95 3.78 -13.41
C ARG A 172 -16.87 4.79 -12.73
N MET A 173 -16.41 5.47 -11.68
CA MET A 173 -17.19 6.49 -10.98
C MET A 173 -17.49 7.69 -11.89
N ALA A 174 -16.50 8.16 -12.66
CA ALA A 174 -16.69 9.23 -13.63
C ALA A 174 -17.74 8.84 -14.71
N ASN A 175 -17.68 7.60 -15.22
CA ASN A 175 -18.66 7.09 -16.17
C ASN A 175 -20.07 6.97 -15.58
N HIS A 176 -20.18 6.57 -14.32
CA HIS A 176 -21.47 6.50 -13.62
C HIS A 176 -22.09 7.90 -13.47
N GLN A 177 -21.32 8.88 -13.01
CA GLN A 177 -21.76 10.28 -12.90
C GLN A 177 -22.14 10.88 -14.26
N ARG A 178 -21.39 10.54 -15.32
CA ARG A 178 -21.71 10.95 -16.69
C ARG A 178 -23.03 10.33 -17.17
N ARG A 179 -23.29 9.05 -16.91
CA ARG A 179 -24.58 8.41 -17.26
C ARG A 179 -25.74 9.00 -16.46
N GLU A 180 -25.59 9.24 -15.16
CA GLU A 180 -26.64 9.87 -14.36
C GLU A 180 -26.98 11.29 -14.86
N SER A 181 -25.97 12.09 -15.19
CA SER A 181 -26.17 13.46 -15.68
C SER A 181 -26.84 13.48 -17.05
N ILE A 182 -26.50 12.55 -17.95
CA ILE A 182 -27.17 12.36 -19.24
C ILE A 182 -28.63 11.95 -19.03
N THR A 183 -28.91 10.97 -18.16
CA THR A 183 -30.27 10.52 -17.86
C THR A 183 -31.11 11.64 -17.24
N LYS A 184 -30.56 12.41 -16.30
CA LYS A 184 -31.22 13.60 -15.72
C LYS A 184 -31.48 14.68 -16.77
N ARG A 185 -30.59 14.87 -17.75
CA ARG A 185 -30.76 15.85 -18.84
C ARG A 185 -31.82 15.39 -19.84
N ALA A 186 -31.85 14.11 -20.19
CA ALA A 186 -32.85 13.51 -21.06
C ALA A 186 -34.25 13.58 -20.43
N ARG A 187 -34.38 13.26 -19.14
CA ARG A 187 -35.65 13.38 -18.40
C ARG A 187 -36.19 14.81 -18.43
N ARG A 188 -35.34 15.81 -18.12
CA ARG A 188 -35.71 17.24 -18.19
C ARG A 188 -36.12 17.69 -19.59
N PHE A 189 -35.54 17.11 -20.64
CA PHE A 189 -35.90 17.42 -22.03
C PHE A 189 -37.26 16.83 -22.39
N LEU A 190 -37.50 15.57 -22.04
CA LEU A 190 -38.79 14.90 -22.24
C LEU A 190 -39.92 15.62 -21.48
N ASP A 191 -39.69 16.02 -20.22
CA ASP A 191 -40.66 16.77 -19.43
C ASP A 191 -41.06 18.10 -20.11
N LYS A 192 -40.09 18.82 -20.68
CA LYS A 192 -40.35 20.05 -21.47
C LYS A 192 -41.12 19.77 -22.75
N PHE A 193 -40.86 18.65 -23.40
CA PHE A 193 -41.54 18.28 -24.65
C PHE A 193 -42.99 17.85 -24.39
N VAL A 194 -43.23 17.06 -23.34
CA VAL A 194 -44.57 16.65 -22.89
C VAL A 194 -45.40 17.87 -22.47
N ALA A 195 -44.80 18.82 -21.74
CA ALA A 195 -45.47 20.07 -21.36
C ALA A 195 -45.84 20.94 -22.59
N LYS A 196 -45.05 20.89 -23.67
CA LYS A 196 -45.28 21.67 -24.89
C LYS A 196 -46.37 21.05 -25.79
N ASN A 197 -46.46 19.72 -25.82
CA ASN A 197 -47.40 19.00 -26.69
C ASN A 197 -48.81 18.81 -26.10
N ASN A 198 -49.05 19.15 -24.82
CA ASN A 198 -50.35 18.92 -24.20
C ASN A 198 -50.86 20.13 -23.38
N LYS A 199 -51.25 21.21 -24.07
CA LYS A 199 -51.80 22.45 -23.46
C LYS A 199 -53.06 22.24 -22.59
N LYS A 200 -53.73 21.07 -22.67
CA LYS A 200 -54.93 20.77 -21.86
C LYS A 200 -54.66 20.10 -20.50
N MET A 201 -53.43 19.72 -20.17
CA MET A 201 -53.07 19.08 -18.89
C MET A 201 -52.29 19.97 -17.92
N ALA A 202 -51.96 21.21 -18.32
CA ALA A 202 -51.21 22.15 -17.47
C ALA A 202 -52.01 22.70 -16.28
N LEU A 203 -53.32 22.42 -16.18
CA LEU A 203 -54.17 22.90 -15.10
C LEU A 203 -54.47 21.88 -13.99
N ARG A 204 -54.03 20.62 -14.08
CA ARG A 204 -54.33 19.60 -13.05
C ARG A 204 -53.16 19.22 -12.13
N ALA A 205 -51.96 19.75 -12.34
CA ALA A 205 -50.81 19.48 -11.46
C ALA A 205 -50.63 20.51 -10.33
N ARG A 206 -51.58 21.44 -10.14
CA ARG A 206 -51.64 22.33 -8.96
C ARG A 206 -52.81 21.96 -8.08
N SER A 207 -52.65 20.93 -7.25
CA SER A 207 -53.43 20.79 -6.03
C SER A 207 -52.53 20.16 -4.97
N LYS A 208 -52.13 20.98 -4.00
CA LYS A 208 -51.58 20.51 -2.73
C LYS A 208 -52.73 19.92 -1.92
N SER A 209 -52.51 18.79 -1.27
CA SER A 209 -53.21 18.48 -0.01
C SER A 209 -52.23 17.74 0.89
N CYS A 210 -52.07 18.27 2.09
CA CYS A 210 -51.36 17.67 3.21
C CYS A 210 -51.95 16.30 3.54
N HIS A 211 -51.19 15.42 4.21
CA HIS A 211 -51.52 14.93 5.55
C HIS A 211 -50.22 14.44 6.18
N ASP A 212 -49.85 15.13 7.24
CA ASP A 212 -48.91 14.69 8.25
C ASP A 212 -49.62 13.59 9.06
N LEU A 213 -49.00 12.43 9.18
CA LEU A 213 -49.30 11.48 10.26
C LEU A 213 -47.96 10.90 10.72
N SER A 214 -47.50 11.43 11.84
CA SER A 214 -46.51 10.82 12.71
C SER A 214 -47.02 9.50 13.31
N VAL A 215 -46.07 8.74 13.85
CA VAL A 215 -46.20 7.63 14.84
C VAL A 215 -46.14 6.20 14.26
N LEU A 216 -44.93 5.62 14.14
CA LEU A 216 -44.24 4.79 15.16
C LEU A 216 -42.80 4.47 14.72
#